data_AF-A0A229R6R5-F1
#
_entry.id   AF-A0A229R6R5-F1
#
_cell.length_a   1.000
_cell.length_b   1.000
_cell.length_c   1.000
_cell.angle_alpha   90.00
_cell.angle_beta   90.00
_cell.angle_gamma   90.00
#
_symmetry.space_group_name_H-M   'P 1'
#
loop_
_entity.id
_entity.type
_entity.pdbx_description
1 polymer ?
#
loop_
_entity_poly.entity_id
_entity_poly.type
_entity_poly.pdbx_seq_one_letter_code
_entity_poly.pdbx_strand_id
1 'polypeptide(L)' 'MGLHAPESATTVRVRDGKALLTDGPFAETKEQIGGVVVLECENREQAVKSAGSHLWAAIGTIGIRELL' A
#
# COMPACT_ATOMS: atom_id res chain seq x y z
N MET A 1 -10.65 -6.59 -3.40
CA MET A 1 -9.53 -6.18 -4.27
C MET A 1 -8.24 -6.27 -3.48
N GLY A 2 -7.19 -6.82 -4.07
CA GLY A 2 -5.85 -6.95 -3.48
C GLY A 2 -4.80 -6.97 -4.59
N LEU A 3 -3.55 -6.85 -4.21
CA LEU A 3 -2.40 -6.91 -5.12
C LEU A 3 -1.97 -8.37 -5.33
N HIS A 4 -1.37 -8.63 -6.48
CA HIS A 4 -0.70 -9.91 -6.73
C HIS A 4 0.54 -10.06 -5.83
N ALA A 5 1.11 -11.26 -5.83
CA ALA A 5 2.28 -11.56 -5.02
C ALA A 5 3.43 -10.57 -5.31
N PRO A 6 4.24 -10.17 -4.30
CA PRO A 6 5.25 -9.12 -4.46
C PRO A 6 6.26 -9.38 -5.58
N GLU A 7 6.51 -10.65 -5.90
CA GLU A 7 7.43 -11.10 -6.95
C GLU A 7 6.94 -10.72 -8.36
N SER A 8 5.65 -10.44 -8.51
CA SER A 8 5.06 -9.98 -9.77
C SER A 8 5.20 -8.46 -9.99
N ALA A 9 5.73 -7.73 -9.01
CA ALA A 9 5.93 -6.29 -9.15
C ALA A 9 7.12 -5.97 -10.07
N THR A 10 7.06 -4.80 -10.71
CA THR A 10 8.20 -4.16 -11.36
C THR A 10 8.34 -2.77 -10.77
N THR A 11 9.54 -2.43 -10.33
CA THR A 11 9.85 -1.12 -9.74
C THR A 11 10.54 -0.24 -10.77
N VAL A 12 10.29 1.07 -10.69
CA VAL A 12 10.84 2.06 -11.62
C VAL A 12 11.60 3.11 -10.82
N ARG A 13 12.83 3.42 -11.24
CA ARG A 13 13.63 4.53 -10.70
C ARG A 13 14.15 5.40 -11.84
N VAL A 14 13.85 6.69 -11.80
CA VAL A 14 14.36 7.65 -12.80
C VAL A 14 15.57 8.40 -12.25
N ARG A 15 16.69 8.40 -13.00
CA ARG A 15 17.90 9.19 -12.73
C ARG A 15 18.45 9.74 -14.03
N ASP A 16 18.82 11.02 -14.03
CA ASP A 16 19.36 11.73 -15.21
C ASP A 16 18.49 11.56 -16.47
N GLY A 17 17.16 11.60 -16.30
CA GLY A 17 16.20 11.42 -17.38
C GLY A 17 16.05 9.99 -17.90
N LYS A 18 16.69 8.99 -17.29
CA LYS A 18 16.62 7.58 -17.70
C LYS A 18 15.89 6.74 -16.65
N ALA A 19 15.00 5.86 -17.11
CA ALA A 19 14.30 4.91 -16.26
C ALA A 19 15.10 3.60 -16.10
N LEU A 20 15.31 3.19 -14.86
CA LEU A 20 15.80 1.86 -14.49
C LEU A 20 14.61 1.04 -14.00
N LEU A 21 14.44 -0.15 -14.58
CA LEU A 21 13.42 -1.12 -14.18
C LEU A 21 14.07 -2.27 -13.39
N THR A 22 13.41 -2.71 -12.33
CA THR A 22 13.83 -3.89 -11.55
C THR A 22 12.62 -4.74 -11.22
N ASP A 23 12.70 -6.03 -11.53
CA ASP A 23 11.65 -7.01 -11.18
C ASP A 23 11.67 -7.33 -9.68
N GLY A 24 10.49 -7.65 -9.14
CA GLY A 24 10.27 -7.88 -7.72
C GLY A 24 9.81 -6.64 -6.95
N PRO A 25 9.61 -6.77 -5.63
CA PRO A 25 9.07 -5.71 -4.80
C PRO A 25 10.03 -4.53 -4.64
N PHE A 26 9.48 -3.36 -4.31
CA PHE A 26 10.26 -2.16 -4.01
C PHE A 26 11.23 -2.33 -2.84
N ALA A 27 10.79 -3.03 -1.79
CA ALA A 27 11.61 -3.33 -0.62
C ALA A 27 11.30 -4.75 -0.14
N GLU A 28 12.35 -5.48 0.25
CA GLU A 28 12.18 -6.74 0.97
C GLU A 28 11.84 -6.43 2.44
N THR A 29 10.61 -6.74 2.82
CA THR A 29 10.05 -6.44 4.14
C THR A 29 9.38 -7.68 4.71
N LYS A 30 9.32 -7.76 6.05
CA LYS A 30 8.61 -8.85 6.73
C LYS A 30 7.11 -8.85 6.42
N GLU A 31 6.54 -7.68 6.24
CA GLU A 31 5.14 -7.48 5.85
C GLU A 31 5.08 -6.77 4.50
N GLN A 32 4.25 -7.29 3.59
CA GLN A 32 4.12 -6.81 2.22
C GLN A 32 2.86 -5.98 2.06
N ILE A 33 2.88 -4.96 1.20
CA ILE A 33 1.68 -4.17 0.90
C ILE A 33 0.78 -4.99 -0.01
N GLY A 34 -0.34 -5.47 0.53
CA GLY A 34 -1.35 -6.23 -0.21
C GLY A 34 -2.41 -5.37 -0.91
N GLY A 35 -2.41 -4.05 -0.69
CA GLY A 35 -3.36 -3.14 -1.28
C GLY A 35 -3.28 -1.73 -0.69
N VAL A 36 -3.90 -0.79 -1.40
CA VAL A 36 -4.09 0.60 -0.94
C VAL A 36 -5.52 1.02 -1.25
N VAL A 37 -6.13 1.77 -0.35
CA VAL A 37 -7.46 2.37 -0.53
C VAL A 37 -7.35 3.83 -0.15
N VAL A 38 -7.90 4.70 -0.99
CA VAL A 38 -8.11 6.12 -0.67
C VAL A 38 -9.57 6.30 -0.34
N LEU A 39 -9.84 6.90 0.82
CA LEU A 39 -11.19 7.16 1.32
C LEU A 39 -11.30 8.64 1.66
N GLU A 40 -12.45 9.22 1.36
CA GLU A 40 -12.83 10.52 1.88
C GLU A 40 -13.41 10.32 3.28
N CYS A 41 -12.89 11.06 4.26
CA CYS A 41 -13.32 11.02 5.66
C CYS A 41 -13.34 12.44 6.20
N GLU A 42 -14.35 12.77 7.00
CA GLU A 42 -14.48 14.05 7.68
C GLU A 42 -13.34 14.29 8.68
N ASN A 43 -12.81 13.22 9.29
CA ASN A 43 -11.72 13.25 10.26
C ASN A 43 -11.03 11.88 10.39
N ARG A 44 -9.95 11.86 11.16
CA ARG A 44 -9.13 10.67 11.41
C ARG A 44 -9.91 9.57 12.13
N GLU A 45 -10.81 9.92 13.04
CA GLU A 45 -11.61 8.95 13.81
C GLU A 45 -12.54 8.15 12.90
N GLN A 46 -13.15 8.81 11.90
CA GLN A 46 -13.94 8.14 10.88
C GLN A 46 -13.08 7.19 10.05
N ALA A 47 -11.87 7.61 9.65
CA ALA A 47 -10.94 6.74 8.91
C ALA A 47 -10.54 5.49 9.72
N VAL A 48 -10.27 5.65 11.02
CA VAL A 48 -9.98 4.54 11.94
C VAL A 48 -11.16 3.58 12.05
N LYS A 49 -12.38 4.10 12.20
CA LYS A 49 -13.59 3.27 12.27
C LYS A 49 -13.81 2.48 10.98
N SER A 50 -13.64 3.12 9.82
CA SER A 50 -13.76 2.48 8.51
C SER A 50 -12.68 1.41 8.30
N ALA A 51 -11.43 1.66 8.73
CA ALA A 51 -10.37 0.67 8.65
C ALA A 51 -10.64 -0.53 9.57
N GLY A 52 -11.14 -0.30 10.78
CA GLY A 52 -11.43 -1.35 11.76
C GLY A 52 -12.56 -2.30 11.35
N SER A 53 -13.49 -1.87 10.48
CA SER A 53 -14.53 -2.75 9.94
C SER A 53 -14.10 -3.51 8.68
N HIS A 54 -12.94 -3.20 8.11
CA HIS A 54 -12.46 -3.83 6.89
C HIS A 54 -11.88 -5.23 7.17
N LEU A 55 -12.19 -6.22 6.34
CA LEU A 55 -11.75 -7.62 6.53
C LEU A 55 -10.23 -7.76 6.69
N TRP A 56 -9.44 -6.97 5.94
CA TRP A 56 -7.97 -6.92 6.07
C TRP A 56 -7.46 -6.62 7.48
N ALA A 57 -8.22 -5.90 8.32
CA ALA A 57 -7.83 -5.65 9.71
C ALA A 57 -7.84 -6.91 10.58
N ALA A 58 -8.53 -7.98 10.16
CA ALA A 58 -8.58 -9.25 10.89
C ALA A 58 -7.44 -10.22 10.53
N ILE A 59 -6.77 -10.01 9.38
CA ILE A 59 -5.75 -10.93 8.84
C ILE A 59 -4.40 -10.27 8.59
N GLY A 60 -4.27 -8.98 8.93
CA GLY A 60 -3.08 -8.17 8.71
C GLY A 60 -3.22 -6.81 9.37
N THR A 61 -2.49 -5.82 8.84
CA THR A 61 -2.45 -4.47 9.40
C THR A 61 -2.86 -3.44 8.36
N ILE A 62 -3.69 -2.47 8.74
CA ILE A 62 -4.04 -1.32 7.90
C ILE A 62 -3.34 -0.07 8.44
N GLY A 63 -2.41 0.49 7.67
CA GLY A 63 -1.75 1.76 7.98
C GLY A 63 -2.59 2.95 7.53
N ILE A 64 -3.01 3.81 8.47
CA ILE A 64 -3.83 4.99 8.16
C ILE A 64 -2.96 6.24 8.10
N ARG A 65 -3.01 6.96 6.99
CA ARG A 65 -2.27 8.20 6.72
C ARG A 65 -3.16 9.20 5.99
N GLU A 66 -3.01 10.48 6.32
CA GLU A 66 -3.64 11.57 5.58
C GLU A 66 -2.85 11.83 4.29
N LEU A 67 -3.56 12.19 3.23
CA LEU A 67 -2.94 12.64 1.98
C LEU A 67 -2.55 14.12 2.13
N LEU A 68 -1.38 14.48 1.61
CA LEU A 68 -0.87 15.85 1.59
C LEU A 68 -1.43 16.64 0.40
#